data_AF-A0A4Y7RR11-F1
#
_entry.id   AF-A0A4Y7RR11-F1
#
_cell.length_a   1.000
_cell.length_b   1.000
_cell.length_c   1.000
_cell.angle_alpha   90.00
_cell.angle_beta   90.00
_cell.angle_gamma   90.00
#
_symmetry.space_group_name_H-M   'P 1'
#
loop_
_entity.id
_entity.type
_entity.pdbx_description
1 polymer ?
#
loop_
_entity_poly.entity_id
_entity_poly.type
_entity_poly.pdbx_seq_one_letter_code
_entity_poly.pdbx_strand_id
1 'polypeptide(L)'
;MNCNICERGCVIPEGGTGACGLYSRKGEEIVELYPDKYLIICPISIETMPLLHFYPGGKFLQISTAGCNFNCDGCISAVIVREMGPSSRALRELSPEQVVDEAVRNDCIGITFLMNDPLASFLTFVKVAKAAKERGLLVGCSSNAYFTKTAMAKIIDHLDFISIGVKGMSGEAYRKCGGSTPEPVLSNIRKFYEKGVHVEVSCIFYRDNREELLSLAEYLAGISADIPLQIMRFIPVESADLSLEATIRDAEALREKLREKLSFVYLFNSPGTEYLSTFCPDCRGLVIKRDFYGPMGSKLVPGGLGLSESNCCPQCGRELNIIGPVAQKSYREGAFQGGYPYTRALEMMEAMLIAMGVKDLKKVVQVWEDVLCNRHLEKLHNDIQNPKTYVETIRHFGKMVQLEYRAEDLGRYIEEKISVIESGLCVVAKKPRVYYAMGKPNFCIKGERLENQLVEAAGGISVNKQIVSNGRPGSSITYEELEVLNPEYIFISSFISSPVEDFYADCLMAGLNVEAVREKKIYKHPAPCWDFGSPRWILGLMFIANVLHPSVFHFDLLAEAKFFYDKFYGLDFSLSNPNLSFGKPGSNFKWVSN
;
A
#
# COMPACT_ATOMS: atom_id res chain seq x y z
N MET A 1 31.04 -5.18 -20.14
CA MET A 1 31.37 -4.04 -19.27
C MET A 1 30.64 -4.22 -17.94
N ASN A 2 31.26 -3.92 -16.80
CA ASN A 2 30.59 -4.02 -15.50
C ASN A 2 29.66 -2.82 -15.33
N CYS A 3 28.37 -3.08 -15.15
CA CYS A 3 27.40 -2.06 -14.82
C CYS A 3 27.70 -1.50 -13.43
N ASN A 4 27.81 -0.18 -13.33
CA ASN A 4 28.17 0.54 -12.11
C ASN A 4 26.97 1.29 -11.50
N ILE A 5 25.73 0.93 -11.85
CA ILE A 5 24.53 1.59 -11.32
C ILE A 5 24.16 1.03 -9.95
N CYS A 6 24.05 -0.31 -9.81
CA CYS A 6 23.75 -0.96 -8.54
C CYS A 6 24.73 -2.10 -8.23
N GLU A 7 24.79 -2.50 -6.96
CA GLU A 7 25.73 -3.49 -6.43
C GLU A 7 25.41 -4.94 -6.87
N ARG A 8 24.47 -5.13 -7.81
CA ARG A 8 24.36 -6.36 -8.58
C ARG A 8 25.54 -6.54 -9.54
N GLY A 9 26.21 -5.45 -9.92
CA GLY A 9 27.46 -5.48 -10.67
C GLY A 9 27.40 -6.26 -11.99
N CYS A 10 26.26 -6.24 -12.70
CA CYS A 10 26.06 -7.08 -13.88
C CYS A 10 27.14 -6.86 -14.94
N VAL A 11 27.67 -7.94 -15.52
CA VAL A 11 28.52 -7.87 -16.71
C VAL A 11 27.62 -7.80 -17.95
N ILE A 12 27.53 -6.63 -18.57
CA ILE A 12 26.67 -6.40 -19.75
C ILE A 12 27.49 -6.58 -21.04
N PRO A 13 27.12 -7.51 -21.93
CA PRO A 13 27.72 -7.65 -23.26
C PRO A 13 27.25 -6.53 -24.21
N GLU A 14 27.96 -6.30 -25.31
CA GLU A 14 27.53 -5.32 -26.33
C GLU A 14 26.16 -5.73 -26.89
N GLY A 15 25.22 -4.78 -26.98
CA GLY A 15 23.85 -5.04 -27.41
C GLY A 15 22.98 -5.81 -26.40
N GLY A 16 23.52 -6.24 -25.26
CA GLY A 16 22.77 -6.87 -24.18
C GLY A 16 22.28 -5.88 -23.12
N THR A 17 21.57 -6.41 -22.13
CA THR A 17 21.04 -5.64 -21.00
C THR A 17 21.49 -6.21 -19.66
N GLY A 18 21.45 -5.38 -18.61
CA GLY A 18 21.61 -5.85 -17.24
C GLY A 18 20.43 -6.71 -16.79
N ALA A 19 20.55 -7.38 -15.64
CA ALA A 19 19.49 -8.24 -15.10
C ALA A 19 18.16 -7.52 -14.83
N CYS A 20 18.19 -6.19 -14.68
CA CYS A 20 16.98 -5.38 -14.53
C CYS A 20 16.28 -5.06 -15.86
N GLY A 21 16.94 -5.25 -17.01
CA GLY A 21 16.38 -4.91 -18.33
C GLY A 21 16.31 -3.41 -18.65
N LEU A 22 16.91 -2.55 -17.82
CA LEU A 22 16.78 -1.08 -17.91
C LEU A 22 18.04 -0.36 -18.41
N TYR A 23 19.18 -1.06 -18.41
CA TYR A 23 20.45 -0.54 -18.88
C TYR A 23 21.05 -1.45 -19.94
N SER A 24 21.65 -0.84 -20.96
CA SER A 24 22.42 -1.53 -21.99
C SER A 24 23.83 -0.97 -22.10
N ARG A 25 24.70 -1.74 -22.74
CA ARG A 25 26.04 -1.28 -23.10
C ARG A 25 26.00 -0.72 -24.52
N LYS A 26 26.53 0.49 -24.69
CA LYS A 26 26.77 1.11 -26.00
C LYS A 26 28.22 1.59 -26.05
N GLY A 27 29.09 0.81 -26.70
CA GLY A 27 30.53 1.07 -26.73
C GLY A 27 31.18 0.94 -25.35
N GLU A 28 31.71 2.06 -24.84
CA GLU A 28 32.37 2.14 -23.52
C GLU A 28 31.47 2.73 -22.43
N GLU A 29 30.17 2.90 -22.72
CA GLU A 29 29.22 3.49 -21.78
C GLU A 29 28.07 2.54 -21.44
N ILE A 30 27.57 2.69 -20.20
CA ILE A 30 26.29 2.13 -19.76
C ILE A 30 25.23 3.20 -19.93
N VAL A 31 24.22 2.90 -20.75
CA VAL A 31 23.14 3.83 -21.09
C VAL A 31 21.80 3.33 -20.56
N GLU A 32 20.93 4.27 -20.18
CA GLU A 32 19.55 3.98 -19.79
C GLU A 32 18.70 3.75 -21.05
N LEU A 33 17.90 2.67 -21.08
CA LEU A 33 17.12 2.28 -22.25
C LEU A 33 15.83 3.10 -22.42
N TYR A 34 15.28 3.61 -21.32
CA TYR A 34 14.01 4.33 -21.28
C TYR A 34 14.17 5.67 -20.55
N PRO A 35 15.07 6.55 -21.02
CA PRO A 35 15.32 7.81 -20.34
C PRO A 35 14.07 8.69 -20.36
N ASP A 36 13.89 9.48 -19.31
CA ASP A 36 12.92 10.58 -19.26
C ASP A 36 11.44 10.14 -19.45
N LYS A 37 11.12 8.87 -19.14
CA LYS A 37 9.77 8.29 -19.21
C LYS A 37 9.20 7.97 -17.83
N TYR A 38 8.05 8.54 -17.51
CA TYR A 38 7.44 8.45 -16.19
C TYR A 38 6.03 7.87 -16.25
N LEU A 39 5.77 6.88 -15.41
CA LEU A 39 4.44 6.29 -15.26
C LEU A 39 3.56 7.13 -14.32
N ILE A 40 4.14 7.67 -13.25
CA ILE A 40 3.44 8.47 -12.25
C ILE A 40 4.11 9.82 -12.13
N ILE A 41 3.32 10.89 -12.26
CA ILE A 41 3.71 12.27 -12.00
C ILE A 41 2.52 12.94 -11.33
N CYS A 42 2.55 13.08 -10.00
CA CYS A 42 1.44 13.69 -9.26
C CYS A 42 1.92 14.30 -7.94
N PRO A 43 1.27 15.35 -7.42
CA PRO A 43 1.60 15.86 -6.10
C PRO A 43 1.11 14.91 -5.00
N ILE A 44 1.92 14.75 -3.96
CA ILE A 44 1.64 13.99 -2.75
C ILE A 44 2.00 14.81 -1.52
N SER A 45 1.43 14.45 -0.36
CA SER A 45 2.05 14.76 0.91
C SER A 45 3.16 13.74 1.18
N ILE A 46 4.28 14.20 1.73
CA ILE A 46 5.49 13.37 1.92
C ILE A 46 5.23 12.09 2.72
N GLU A 47 4.27 12.11 3.64
CA GLU A 47 3.89 10.98 4.50
C GLU A 47 3.09 9.89 3.76
N THR A 48 2.80 10.08 2.46
CA THR A 48 2.23 9.04 1.58
C THR A 48 3.23 7.93 1.28
N MET A 49 4.51 8.14 1.59
CA MET A 49 5.53 7.12 1.70
C MET A 49 6.03 7.06 3.16
N PRO A 50 6.81 6.05 3.56
CA PRO A 50 7.22 5.88 4.96
C PRO A 50 8.35 6.85 5.35
N LEU A 51 8.04 8.15 5.36
CA LEU A 51 8.92 9.24 5.77
C LEU A 51 8.13 10.20 6.68
N LEU A 52 8.53 10.32 7.95
CA LEU A 52 7.75 10.99 8.99
C LEU A 52 8.45 12.18 9.65
N HIS A 53 9.77 12.28 9.53
CA HIS A 53 10.60 13.28 10.20
C HIS A 53 11.19 14.33 9.24
N PHE A 54 10.74 14.37 7.99
CA PHE A 54 11.18 15.37 7.01
C PHE A 54 9.99 16.13 6.44
N TYR A 55 9.89 17.42 6.74
CA TYR A 55 8.80 18.33 6.40
C TYR A 55 7.42 17.68 6.60
N PRO A 56 7.01 17.33 7.85
CA PRO A 56 5.77 16.61 8.10
C PRO A 56 4.56 17.28 7.41
N GLY A 57 3.83 16.51 6.60
CA GLY A 57 2.71 17.01 5.80
C GLY A 57 3.08 17.77 4.52
N GLY A 58 4.36 18.02 4.26
CA GLY A 58 4.88 18.80 3.13
C GLY A 58 4.46 18.24 1.77
N LYS A 59 4.21 19.13 0.80
CA LYS A 59 3.72 18.78 -0.54
C LYS A 59 4.89 18.59 -1.52
N PHE A 60 5.04 17.41 -2.07
CA PHE A 60 6.09 17.06 -3.03
C PHE A 60 5.49 16.55 -4.33
N LEU A 61 6.19 16.75 -5.44
CA LEU A 61 5.86 16.06 -6.69
C LEU A 61 6.46 14.65 -6.64
N GLN A 62 5.60 13.64 -6.60
CA GLN A 62 6.01 12.26 -6.79
C GLN A 62 6.29 11.99 -8.27
N ILE A 63 7.43 11.37 -8.54
CA ILE A 63 7.75 10.76 -9.84
C ILE A 63 8.05 9.26 -9.66
N SER A 64 7.68 8.47 -10.67
CA SER A 64 7.98 7.03 -10.73
C SER A 64 8.06 6.56 -12.18
N THR A 65 8.89 5.55 -12.42
CA THR A 65 9.04 4.89 -13.73
C THR A 65 8.52 3.45 -13.64
N ALA A 66 8.81 2.61 -14.63
CA ALA A 66 8.54 1.18 -14.58
C ALA A 66 9.83 0.38 -14.41
N GLY A 67 9.72 -0.81 -13.82
CA GLY A 67 10.88 -1.66 -13.53
C GLY A 67 11.55 -1.37 -12.17
N CYS A 68 12.47 -2.25 -11.77
CA CYS A 68 13.25 -2.14 -10.53
C CYS A 68 14.61 -2.87 -10.69
N ASN A 69 15.62 -2.50 -9.90
CA ASN A 69 16.88 -3.24 -9.83
C ASN A 69 16.75 -4.58 -9.06
N PHE A 70 15.77 -4.67 -8.15
CA PHE A 70 15.42 -5.89 -7.40
C PHE A 70 14.13 -6.54 -7.93
N ASN A 71 13.97 -7.82 -7.63
CA ASN A 71 12.81 -8.64 -7.98
C ASN A 71 12.20 -9.27 -6.71
N CYS A 72 11.82 -8.45 -5.72
CA CYS A 72 11.32 -8.93 -4.42
C CYS A 72 10.03 -9.75 -4.54
N ASP A 73 9.92 -10.88 -3.84
CA ASP A 73 8.65 -11.58 -3.66
C ASP A 73 7.68 -10.74 -2.80
N GLY A 74 6.38 -10.79 -3.12
CA GLY A 74 5.37 -10.00 -2.38
C GLY A 74 5.49 -8.48 -2.53
N CYS A 75 6.15 -7.98 -3.59
CA CYS A 75 6.25 -6.55 -3.84
C CYS A 75 4.87 -5.94 -4.14
N ILE A 76 4.42 -5.00 -3.31
CA ILE A 76 3.15 -4.26 -3.50
C ILE A 76 3.13 -3.34 -4.74
N SER A 77 4.30 -3.15 -5.37
CA SER A 77 4.45 -2.46 -6.66
C SER A 77 4.65 -3.44 -7.82
N ALA A 78 4.38 -4.74 -7.65
CA ALA A 78 4.58 -5.77 -8.68
C ALA A 78 4.00 -5.37 -10.05
N VAL A 79 2.76 -4.86 -10.06
CA VAL A 79 2.07 -4.39 -11.28
C VAL A 79 2.85 -3.33 -12.06
N ILE A 80 3.63 -2.46 -11.42
CA ILE A 80 4.42 -1.43 -12.11
C ILE A 80 5.89 -1.80 -12.31
N VAL A 81 6.44 -2.74 -11.52
CA VAL A 81 7.87 -3.11 -11.61
C VAL A 81 8.13 -4.40 -12.39
N ARG A 82 7.13 -5.27 -12.53
CA ARG A 82 7.25 -6.56 -13.25
C ARG A 82 6.32 -6.63 -14.47
N GLU A 83 5.11 -6.11 -14.34
CA GLU A 83 4.04 -6.38 -15.31
C GLU A 83 3.86 -5.23 -16.31
N MET A 84 3.83 -3.99 -15.83
CA MET A 84 3.91 -2.82 -16.70
C MET A 84 5.31 -2.73 -17.33
N GLY A 85 5.36 -2.81 -18.67
CA GLY A 85 6.62 -2.67 -19.41
C GLY A 85 7.11 -1.21 -19.44
N PRO A 86 8.43 -0.96 -19.36
CA PRO A 86 9.00 0.39 -19.44
C PRO A 86 8.86 1.05 -20.83
N SER A 87 8.46 0.28 -21.84
CA SER A 87 8.08 0.78 -23.16
C SER A 87 6.58 1.07 -23.31
N SER A 88 5.77 0.90 -22.26
CA SER A 88 4.32 1.09 -22.32
C SER A 88 3.96 2.52 -22.74
N ARG A 89 2.89 2.67 -23.53
CA ARG A 89 2.37 3.99 -23.93
C ARG A 89 1.76 4.78 -22.77
N ALA A 90 1.53 4.13 -21.61
CA ALA A 90 1.07 4.80 -20.40
C ALA A 90 2.14 5.71 -19.78
N LEU A 91 3.42 5.49 -20.11
CA LEU A 91 4.50 6.34 -19.63
C LEU A 91 4.56 7.63 -20.44
N ARG A 92 4.61 8.76 -19.74
CA ARG A 92 4.75 10.10 -20.31
C ARG A 92 6.23 10.46 -20.43
N GLU A 93 6.62 10.95 -21.59
CA GLU A 93 7.96 11.48 -21.82
C GLU A 93 8.02 12.94 -21.42
N LEU A 94 8.89 13.30 -20.47
CA LEU A 94 9.09 14.67 -19.99
C LEU A 94 10.57 14.93 -19.75
N SER A 95 11.06 16.09 -20.20
CA SER A 95 12.41 16.53 -19.83
C SER A 95 12.53 16.81 -18.33
N PRO A 96 13.75 16.81 -17.76
CA PRO A 96 13.99 17.21 -16.38
C PRO A 96 13.35 18.56 -16.02
N GLU A 97 13.45 19.54 -16.91
CA GLU A 97 12.88 20.88 -16.74
C GLU A 97 11.35 20.83 -16.71
N GLN A 98 10.72 20.02 -17.58
CA GLN A 98 9.27 19.85 -17.58
C GLN A 98 8.76 19.18 -16.29
N VAL A 99 9.53 18.25 -15.72
CA VAL A 99 9.21 17.66 -14.41
C VAL A 99 9.28 18.72 -13.30
N VAL A 100 10.32 19.56 -13.34
CA VAL A 100 10.47 20.66 -12.37
C VAL A 100 9.37 21.72 -12.53
N ASP A 101 9.00 22.07 -13.75
CA ASP A 101 7.90 22.97 -14.04
C ASP A 101 6.56 22.41 -13.52
N GLU A 102 6.36 21.09 -13.55
CA GLU A 102 5.19 20.45 -12.93
C GLU A 102 5.21 20.61 -11.41
N ALA A 103 6.36 20.47 -10.75
CA ALA A 103 6.48 20.66 -9.30
C ALA A 103 6.15 22.10 -8.90
N VAL A 104 6.69 23.08 -9.62
CA VAL A 104 6.42 24.50 -9.40
C VAL A 104 4.95 24.83 -9.66
N ARG A 105 4.37 24.35 -10.76
CA ARG A 105 2.95 24.60 -11.11
C ARG A 105 1.97 24.05 -10.06
N ASN A 106 2.37 23.01 -9.33
CA ASN A 106 1.56 22.40 -8.29
C ASN A 106 1.91 22.90 -6.88
N ASP A 107 2.70 23.96 -6.72
CA ASP A 107 3.13 24.49 -5.41
C ASP A 107 3.82 23.43 -4.53
N CYS A 108 4.59 22.52 -5.16
CA CYS A 108 5.37 21.53 -4.43
C CYS A 108 6.67 22.16 -3.90
N ILE A 109 7.05 21.85 -2.67
CA ILE A 109 8.32 22.30 -2.08
C ILE A 109 9.52 21.47 -2.57
N GLY A 110 9.25 20.34 -3.22
CA GLY A 110 10.27 19.42 -3.70
C GLY A 110 9.75 18.34 -4.64
N ILE A 111 10.67 17.50 -5.10
CA ILE A 111 10.41 16.32 -5.94
C ILE A 111 10.89 15.08 -5.19
N THR A 112 10.13 14.00 -5.29
CA THR A 112 10.52 12.72 -4.71
C THR A 112 10.30 11.55 -5.67
N PHE A 113 11.29 10.67 -5.76
CA PHE A 113 11.20 9.42 -6.52
C PHE A 113 10.72 8.29 -5.61
N LEU A 114 9.56 7.68 -5.91
CA LEU A 114 9.04 6.55 -5.13
C LEU A 114 8.21 5.59 -5.99
N MET A 115 7.56 4.60 -5.36
CA MET A 115 6.83 3.46 -5.94
C MET A 115 7.70 2.38 -6.58
N ASN A 116 8.71 2.77 -7.35
CA ASN A 116 9.82 1.90 -7.75
C ASN A 116 11.16 2.47 -7.27
N ASP A 117 12.25 1.74 -7.47
CA ASP A 117 13.57 2.18 -7.02
C ASP A 117 14.20 3.18 -8.01
N PRO A 118 14.78 4.31 -7.57
CA PRO A 118 15.45 5.25 -8.47
C PRO A 118 16.61 4.64 -9.25
N LEU A 119 17.22 3.53 -8.79
CA LEU A 119 18.23 2.77 -9.53
C LEU A 119 17.70 2.12 -10.82
N ALA A 120 16.37 2.08 -11.01
CA ALA A 120 15.73 1.67 -12.25
C ALA A 120 15.93 2.70 -13.38
N SER A 121 15.92 3.99 -13.02
CA SER A 121 16.01 5.13 -13.93
C SER A 121 17.02 6.16 -13.40
N PHE A 122 18.17 5.66 -12.96
CA PHE A 122 19.16 6.42 -12.20
C PHE A 122 19.70 7.64 -12.94
N LEU A 123 19.99 7.53 -14.25
CA LEU A 123 20.56 8.65 -15.00
C LEU A 123 19.50 9.73 -15.21
N THR A 124 18.27 9.32 -15.51
CA THR A 124 17.10 10.20 -15.53
C THR A 124 16.91 10.92 -14.19
N PHE A 125 16.92 10.19 -13.07
CA PHE A 125 16.73 10.79 -11.74
C PHE A 125 17.84 11.77 -11.37
N VAL A 126 19.12 11.50 -11.70
CA VAL A 126 20.23 12.45 -11.49
C VAL A 126 20.00 13.76 -12.24
N LYS A 127 19.50 13.71 -13.49
CA LYS A 127 19.20 14.94 -14.24
C LYS A 127 18.08 15.74 -13.58
N VAL A 128 17.00 15.08 -13.17
CA VAL A 128 15.87 15.72 -12.47
C VAL A 128 16.33 16.33 -11.15
N ALA A 129 17.13 15.61 -10.36
CA ALA A 129 17.66 16.09 -9.09
C ALA A 129 18.45 17.39 -9.29
N LYS A 130 19.35 17.43 -10.27
CA LYS A 130 20.13 18.64 -10.60
C LYS A 130 19.23 19.82 -10.98
N ALA A 131 18.32 19.61 -11.94
CA ALA A 131 17.39 20.64 -12.39
C ALA A 131 16.50 21.17 -11.24
N ALA A 132 16.10 20.30 -10.32
CA ALA A 132 15.31 20.65 -9.15
C ALA A 132 16.12 21.52 -8.17
N LYS A 133 17.37 21.14 -7.86
CA LYS A 133 18.24 21.93 -6.97
C LYS A 133 18.56 23.31 -7.55
N GLU A 134 18.77 23.43 -8.86
CA GLU A 134 18.96 24.73 -9.55
C GLU A 134 17.77 25.68 -9.38
N ARG A 135 16.58 25.13 -9.15
CA ARG A 135 15.32 25.86 -8.92
C ARG A 135 14.97 26.01 -7.43
N GLY A 136 15.88 25.61 -6.53
CA GLY A 136 15.68 25.71 -5.08
C GLY A 136 14.67 24.71 -4.50
N LEU A 137 14.31 23.66 -5.25
CA LEU A 137 13.43 22.60 -4.76
C LEU A 137 14.21 21.58 -3.91
N LEU A 138 13.51 20.99 -2.94
CA LEU A 138 14.01 19.83 -2.21
C LEU A 138 13.94 18.57 -3.09
N VAL A 139 14.84 17.62 -2.87
CA VAL A 139 14.91 16.37 -3.63
C VAL A 139 15.12 15.19 -2.69
N GLY A 140 14.39 14.11 -2.89
CA GLY A 140 14.64 12.86 -2.17
C GLY A 140 14.07 11.64 -2.87
N CYS A 141 14.21 10.48 -2.25
CA CYS A 141 13.68 9.24 -2.82
C CYS A 141 13.38 8.16 -1.78
N SER A 142 12.56 7.19 -2.18
CA SER A 142 12.45 5.89 -1.52
C SER A 142 13.28 4.87 -2.30
N SER A 143 14.20 4.16 -1.63
CA SER A 143 15.12 3.23 -2.30
C SER A 143 15.46 2.01 -1.43
N ASN A 144 15.90 0.92 -2.04
CA ASN A 144 16.59 -0.19 -1.39
C ASN A 144 18.07 0.13 -1.06
N ALA A 145 18.57 1.29 -1.47
CA ALA A 145 19.93 1.77 -1.25
C ALA A 145 21.05 0.84 -1.74
N TYR A 146 20.79 -0.03 -2.72
CA TYR A 146 21.78 -0.92 -3.32
C TYR A 146 22.69 -0.22 -4.34
N PHE A 147 23.02 1.05 -4.09
CA PHE A 147 23.87 1.90 -4.93
C PHE A 147 25.29 1.39 -4.94
N THR A 148 25.96 1.45 -6.09
CA THR A 148 27.42 1.40 -6.10
C THR A 148 28.01 2.69 -5.54
N LYS A 149 29.29 2.66 -5.15
CA LYS A 149 30.04 3.89 -4.82
C LYS A 149 29.97 4.93 -5.95
N THR A 150 30.05 4.50 -7.21
CA THR A 150 30.00 5.38 -8.38
C THR A 150 28.64 6.02 -8.58
N ALA A 151 27.56 5.25 -8.41
CA ALA A 151 26.21 5.77 -8.50
C ALA A 151 25.92 6.73 -7.34
N MET A 152 26.24 6.34 -6.10
CA MET A 152 26.08 7.21 -4.93
C MET A 152 26.76 8.58 -5.11
N ALA A 153 28.01 8.59 -5.58
CA ALA A 153 28.76 9.84 -5.78
C ALA A 153 28.10 10.81 -6.78
N LYS A 154 27.23 10.32 -7.68
CA LYS A 154 26.52 11.16 -8.65
C LYS A 154 25.24 11.81 -8.11
N ILE A 155 24.70 11.31 -6.99
CA ILE A 155 23.37 11.72 -6.48
C ILE A 155 23.42 12.26 -5.05
N ILE A 156 24.40 11.85 -4.24
CA ILE A 156 24.42 12.15 -2.79
C ILE A 156 24.37 13.65 -2.48
N ASP A 157 25.09 14.49 -3.25
CA ASP A 157 25.12 15.95 -3.05
C ASP A 157 23.84 16.65 -3.58
N HIS A 158 22.91 15.88 -4.13
CA HIS A 158 21.63 16.39 -4.65
C HIS A 158 20.43 15.85 -3.86
N LEU A 159 20.62 15.04 -2.82
CA LEU A 159 19.53 14.53 -1.98
C LEU A 159 19.45 15.27 -0.66
N ASP A 160 18.27 15.76 -0.32
CA ASP A 160 17.95 16.30 1.00
C ASP A 160 17.48 15.19 1.97
N PHE A 161 16.85 14.12 1.44
CA PHE A 161 16.43 12.97 2.23
C PHE A 161 16.42 11.66 1.43
N ILE A 162 16.45 10.53 2.14
CA ILE A 162 16.25 9.19 1.59
C ILE A 162 15.50 8.28 2.58
N SER A 163 14.43 7.63 2.11
CA SER A 163 13.74 6.55 2.82
C SER A 163 14.25 5.20 2.34
N ILE A 164 14.93 4.45 3.20
CA ILE A 164 15.64 3.22 2.85
C ILE A 164 14.86 1.98 3.29
N GLY A 165 14.35 1.21 2.34
CA GLY A 165 13.65 -0.05 2.59
C GLY A 165 14.61 -1.23 2.67
N VAL A 166 15.12 -1.51 3.87
CA VAL A 166 16.02 -2.63 4.17
C VAL A 166 15.27 -3.95 4.03
N LYS A 167 15.83 -4.87 3.22
CA LYS A 167 15.19 -6.16 2.91
C LYS A 167 15.39 -7.23 3.97
N GLY A 168 16.35 -7.03 4.86
CA GLY A 168 16.70 -7.92 5.95
C GLY A 168 18.15 -7.69 6.39
N MET A 169 18.62 -8.50 7.33
CA MET A 169 19.99 -8.48 7.85
C MET A 169 20.82 -9.69 7.41
N SER A 170 20.26 -10.55 6.55
CA SER A 170 20.89 -11.77 6.06
C SER A 170 21.11 -11.74 4.54
N GLY A 171 22.14 -12.45 4.07
CA GLY A 171 22.34 -12.65 2.63
C GLY A 171 21.18 -13.41 1.96
N GLU A 172 20.45 -14.25 2.72
CA GLU A 172 19.26 -14.93 2.21
C GLU A 172 18.15 -13.95 1.83
N ALA A 173 17.88 -12.97 2.70
CA ALA A 173 16.89 -11.92 2.43
C ALA A 173 17.19 -11.16 1.13
N TYR A 174 18.46 -10.88 0.84
CA TYR A 174 18.88 -10.21 -0.40
C TYR A 174 18.85 -11.12 -1.62
N ARG A 175 19.23 -12.40 -1.48
CA ARG A 175 19.14 -13.35 -2.60
C ARG A 175 17.71 -13.55 -3.09
N LYS A 176 16.72 -13.55 -2.18
CA LYS A 176 15.28 -13.61 -2.53
C LYS A 176 14.84 -12.48 -3.47
N CYS A 177 15.49 -11.32 -3.45
CA CYS A 177 15.18 -10.21 -4.35
C CYS A 177 16.21 -9.97 -5.46
N GLY A 178 17.16 -10.89 -5.66
CA GLY A 178 18.20 -10.79 -6.69
C GLY A 178 19.41 -9.92 -6.32
N GLY A 179 19.52 -9.51 -5.06
CA GLY A 179 20.76 -9.00 -4.47
C GLY A 179 21.66 -10.14 -3.97
N SER A 180 22.77 -9.80 -3.32
CA SER A 180 23.68 -10.79 -2.73
C SER A 180 23.72 -10.72 -1.21
N THR A 181 23.80 -9.52 -0.64
CA THR A 181 24.18 -9.34 0.76
C THR A 181 23.74 -7.96 1.30
N PRO A 182 23.48 -7.78 2.61
CA PRO A 182 23.04 -6.49 3.18
C PRO A 182 24.11 -5.40 3.24
N GLU A 183 25.39 -5.76 3.22
CA GLU A 183 26.53 -4.87 3.51
C GLU A 183 26.56 -3.61 2.65
N PRO A 184 26.26 -3.63 1.33
CA PRO A 184 26.18 -2.40 0.55
C PRO A 184 25.09 -1.45 1.04
N VAL A 185 23.91 -1.96 1.41
CA VAL A 185 22.82 -1.15 1.95
C VAL A 185 23.22 -0.51 3.27
N LEU A 186 23.76 -1.32 4.19
CA LEU A 186 24.21 -0.86 5.50
C LEU A 186 25.32 0.21 5.38
N SER A 187 26.34 -0.06 4.55
CA SER A 187 27.39 0.91 4.26
C SER A 187 26.84 2.21 3.65
N ASN A 188 25.82 2.11 2.80
CA ASN A 188 25.24 3.27 2.15
C ASN A 188 24.35 4.09 3.08
N ILE A 189 23.59 3.47 3.98
CA ILE A 189 22.85 4.15 5.07
C ILE A 189 23.80 5.07 5.85
N ARG A 190 24.93 4.51 6.29
CA ARG A 190 25.96 5.26 7.04
C ARG A 190 26.49 6.46 6.25
N LYS A 191 26.84 6.28 4.97
CA LYS A 191 27.38 7.36 4.13
C LYS A 191 26.37 8.48 3.87
N PHE A 192 25.09 8.14 3.63
CA PHE A 192 24.05 9.15 3.46
C PHE A 192 23.90 9.99 4.73
N TYR A 193 23.85 9.34 5.90
CA TYR A 193 23.80 10.01 7.20
C TYR A 193 25.03 10.90 7.44
N GLU A 194 26.24 10.38 7.24
CA GLU A 194 27.51 11.13 7.41
C GLU A 194 27.63 12.34 6.46
N LYS A 195 26.94 12.31 5.31
CA LYS A 195 26.87 13.42 4.35
C LYS A 195 25.75 14.42 4.63
N GLY A 196 24.97 14.22 5.69
CA GLY A 196 23.90 15.14 6.09
C GLY A 196 22.60 14.95 5.30
N VAL A 197 22.45 13.87 4.54
CA VAL A 197 21.15 13.50 3.96
C VAL A 197 20.26 12.99 5.09
N HIS A 198 19.01 13.46 5.19
CA HIS A 198 18.07 12.93 6.18
C HIS A 198 17.74 11.47 5.86
N VAL A 199 18.03 10.56 6.78
CA VAL A 199 17.84 9.12 6.59
C VAL A 199 16.71 8.60 7.47
N GLU A 200 15.79 7.89 6.85
CA GLU A 200 14.76 7.11 7.51
C GLU A 200 14.80 5.68 6.98
N VAL A 201 14.57 4.69 7.84
CA VAL A 201 14.75 3.28 7.50
C VAL A 201 13.46 2.50 7.74
N SER A 202 13.03 1.74 6.75
CA SER A 202 11.90 0.82 6.88
C SER A 202 12.33 -0.63 6.71
N CYS A 203 11.66 -1.54 7.42
CA CYS A 203 11.87 -2.98 7.27
C CYS A 203 10.54 -3.73 7.42
N ILE A 204 10.32 -4.76 6.60
CA ILE A 204 9.12 -5.59 6.69
C ILE A 204 9.23 -6.52 7.89
N PHE A 205 8.19 -6.54 8.71
CA PHE A 205 8.05 -7.47 9.82
C PHE A 205 7.16 -8.65 9.43
N TYR A 206 7.81 -9.80 9.29
CA TYR A 206 7.22 -11.12 9.14
C TYR A 206 7.14 -11.81 10.51
N ARG A 207 6.28 -12.81 10.64
CA ARG A 207 6.13 -13.56 11.89
C ARG A 207 7.44 -14.16 12.42
N ASP A 208 8.37 -14.51 11.55
CA ASP A 208 9.57 -15.28 11.83
C ASP A 208 10.89 -14.48 11.78
N ASN A 209 10.86 -13.17 11.46
CA ASN A 209 12.08 -12.37 11.28
C ASN A 209 12.37 -11.36 12.40
N ARG A 210 11.80 -11.56 13.60
CA ARG A 210 11.98 -10.66 14.75
C ARG A 210 13.45 -10.30 15.03
N GLU A 211 14.34 -11.29 15.02
CA GLU A 211 15.77 -11.10 15.30
C GLU A 211 16.49 -10.25 14.24
N GLU A 212 16.03 -10.28 12.98
CA GLU A 212 16.60 -9.41 11.95
C GLU A 212 16.26 -7.93 12.24
N LEU A 213 15.05 -7.61 12.71
CA LEU A 213 14.69 -6.24 13.07
C LEU A 213 15.43 -5.74 14.31
N LEU A 214 15.65 -6.60 15.31
CA LEU A 214 16.47 -6.26 16.48
C LEU A 214 17.92 -5.97 16.07
N SER A 215 18.49 -6.80 15.19
CA SER A 215 19.84 -6.60 14.63
C SER A 215 19.94 -5.31 13.83
N LEU A 216 18.91 -4.97 13.04
CA LEU A 216 18.85 -3.71 12.31
C LEU A 216 18.78 -2.51 13.26
N ALA A 217 17.98 -2.57 14.31
CA ALA A 217 17.90 -1.50 15.29
C ALA A 217 19.22 -1.25 16.02
N GLU A 218 19.95 -2.32 16.38
CA GLU A 218 21.29 -2.21 16.96
C GLU A 218 22.27 -1.54 15.97
N TYR A 219 22.23 -1.94 14.69
CA TYR A 219 23.05 -1.33 13.65
C TYR A 219 22.78 0.17 13.49
N LEU A 220 21.50 0.56 13.45
CA LEU A 220 21.09 1.96 13.33
C LEU A 220 21.48 2.77 14.56
N ALA A 221 21.31 2.23 15.77
CA ALA A 221 21.73 2.88 17.01
C ALA A 221 23.25 3.13 17.04
N GLY A 222 24.04 2.25 16.42
CA GLY A 222 25.48 2.45 16.21
C GLY A 222 25.86 3.53 15.17
N ILE A 223 24.88 4.12 14.48
CA ILE A 223 25.04 5.34 13.67
C ILE A 223 24.45 6.53 14.44
N SER A 224 23.17 6.43 14.82
CA SER A 224 22.46 7.36 15.69
C SER A 224 21.14 6.73 16.15
N ALA A 225 20.85 6.84 17.45
CA ALA A 225 19.58 6.38 18.03
C ALA A 225 18.36 7.16 17.53
N ASP A 226 18.57 8.34 16.94
CA ASP A 226 17.50 9.20 16.43
C ASP A 226 17.16 8.94 14.96
N ILE A 227 17.82 7.99 14.29
CA ILE A 227 17.39 7.52 12.95
C ILE A 227 16.04 6.81 13.10
N PRO A 228 14.96 7.30 12.46
CA PRO A 228 13.66 6.66 12.58
C PRO A 228 13.63 5.30 11.89
N LEU A 229 13.09 4.30 12.61
CA LEU A 229 12.81 2.97 12.08
C LEU A 229 11.29 2.79 11.90
N GLN A 230 10.84 2.56 10.68
CA GLN A 230 9.46 2.21 10.37
C GLN A 230 9.31 0.69 10.21
N ILE A 231 8.58 0.07 11.12
CA ILE A 231 8.14 -1.32 11.01
C ILE A 231 7.01 -1.38 9.99
N MET A 232 7.22 -2.08 8.88
CA MET A 232 6.18 -2.37 7.91
C MET A 232 5.58 -3.73 8.23
N ARG A 233 4.46 -3.78 8.96
CA ARG A 233 3.78 -5.06 9.20
C ARG A 233 3.47 -5.73 7.86
N PHE A 234 3.88 -6.98 7.71
CA PHE A 234 3.69 -7.70 6.47
C PHE A 234 2.19 -7.84 6.14
N ILE A 235 1.83 -7.54 4.89
CA ILE A 235 0.52 -7.80 4.32
C ILE A 235 0.74 -8.81 3.19
N PRO A 236 0.15 -10.00 3.25
CA PRO A 236 0.43 -11.02 2.26
C PRO A 236 -0.34 -10.74 0.96
N VAL A 237 0.31 -9.97 0.08
CA VAL A 237 -0.16 -9.67 -1.28
C VAL A 237 0.50 -10.60 -2.31
N GLU A 238 -0.05 -10.69 -3.52
CA GLU A 238 0.52 -11.50 -4.61
C GLU A 238 0.60 -12.99 -4.25
N SER A 239 1.69 -13.67 -4.60
CA SER A 239 1.92 -15.09 -4.29
C SER A 239 2.55 -15.31 -2.90
N ALA A 240 2.43 -14.35 -1.99
CA ALA A 240 3.01 -14.43 -0.65
C ALA A 240 2.41 -15.56 0.19
N ASP A 241 3.23 -16.17 1.05
CA ASP A 241 2.77 -17.09 2.08
C ASP A 241 2.02 -16.35 3.20
N LEU A 242 0.75 -16.70 3.37
CA LEU A 242 -0.13 -16.15 4.41
C LEU A 242 0.36 -16.46 5.83
N SER A 243 1.11 -17.57 6.01
CA SER A 243 1.60 -18.00 7.32
C SER A 243 2.57 -17.00 7.95
N LEU A 244 3.19 -16.16 7.12
CA LEU A 244 4.16 -15.14 7.52
C LEU A 244 3.52 -13.84 8.02
N GLU A 245 2.20 -13.67 7.89
CA GLU A 245 1.51 -12.47 8.40
C GLU A 245 1.62 -12.40 9.92
N ALA A 246 2.24 -11.33 10.41
CA ALA A 246 2.25 -10.99 11.83
C ALA A 246 0.95 -10.27 12.22
N THR A 247 0.45 -10.54 13.42
CA THR A 247 -0.70 -9.81 13.96
C THR A 247 -0.33 -8.36 14.26
N ILE A 248 -1.32 -7.47 14.37
CA ILE A 248 -1.08 -6.09 14.82
C ILE A 248 -0.48 -6.10 16.23
N ARG A 249 -1.01 -6.94 17.13
CA ARG A 249 -0.54 -7.07 18.52
C ARG A 249 0.94 -7.50 18.59
N ASP A 250 1.37 -8.46 17.77
CA ASP A 250 2.78 -8.88 17.72
C ASP A 250 3.70 -7.76 17.25
N ALA A 251 3.25 -6.97 16.28
CA ALA A 251 4.01 -5.84 15.75
C ALA A 251 4.11 -4.69 16.76
N GLU A 252 3.03 -4.42 17.50
CA GLU A 252 3.01 -3.47 18.63
C GLU A 252 3.98 -3.91 19.73
N ALA A 253 4.02 -5.21 20.07
CA ALA A 253 4.97 -5.75 21.06
C ALA A 253 6.43 -5.66 20.60
N LEU A 254 6.72 -5.94 19.32
CA LEU A 254 8.07 -5.78 18.76
C LEU A 254 8.52 -4.32 18.78
N ARG A 255 7.61 -3.40 18.47
CA ARG A 255 7.90 -1.96 18.50
C ARG A 255 8.42 -1.51 19.87
N GLU A 256 7.81 -1.98 20.96
CA GLU A 256 8.27 -1.65 22.31
C GLU A 256 9.70 -2.15 22.57
N LYS A 257 10.06 -3.34 22.05
CA LYS A 257 11.42 -3.88 22.16
C LYS A 257 12.45 -3.05 21.39
N LEU A 258 12.11 -2.62 20.17
CA LEU A 258 13.01 -1.81 19.34
C LEU A 258 13.27 -0.42 19.95
N ARG A 259 12.32 0.11 20.73
CA ARG A 259 12.49 1.39 21.45
C ARG A 259 13.48 1.36 22.60
N GLU A 260 13.91 0.18 23.03
CA GLU A 260 15.04 0.06 23.96
C GLU A 260 16.36 0.53 23.31
N LYS A 261 16.41 0.65 21.98
CA LYS A 261 17.60 1.02 21.19
C LYS A 261 17.45 2.31 20.39
N LEU A 262 16.24 2.59 19.88
CA LEU A 262 15.97 3.74 19.02
C LEU A 262 14.93 4.67 19.64
N SER A 263 15.13 5.99 19.49
CA SER A 263 14.22 7.02 19.97
C SER A 263 12.87 6.98 19.24
N PHE A 264 12.89 6.68 17.93
CA PHE A 264 11.73 6.75 17.06
C PHE A 264 11.51 5.43 16.33
N VAL A 265 10.50 4.68 16.76
CA VAL A 265 10.03 3.46 16.10
C VAL A 265 8.55 3.58 15.81
N TYR A 266 8.20 3.45 14.53
CA TYR A 266 6.85 3.60 14.00
C TYR A 266 6.29 2.29 13.48
N LEU A 267 4.97 2.11 13.55
CA LEU A 267 4.29 0.91 13.05
C LEU A 267 3.33 1.26 11.92
N PHE A 268 3.67 0.85 10.70
CA PHE A 268 2.83 0.97 9.52
C PHE A 268 2.00 -0.30 9.29
N ASN A 269 1.05 -0.23 8.35
CA ASN A 269 0.18 -1.33 7.94
C ASN A 269 -0.67 -1.92 9.08
N SER A 270 -0.93 -1.12 10.13
CA SER A 270 -1.69 -1.52 11.31
C SER A 270 -2.75 -0.45 11.64
N PRO A 271 -3.82 -0.34 10.83
CA PRO A 271 -4.83 0.71 10.99
C PRO A 271 -5.45 0.69 12.39
N GLY A 272 -5.59 1.87 12.98
CA GLY A 272 -6.07 2.07 14.36
C GLY A 272 -4.98 2.02 15.44
N THR A 273 -3.74 1.66 15.11
CA THR A 273 -2.61 1.79 16.04
C THR A 273 -2.25 3.26 16.27
N GLU A 274 -1.82 3.61 17.48
CA GLU A 274 -1.33 4.96 17.79
C GLU A 274 0.13 5.17 17.35
N TYR A 275 0.85 4.09 17.03
CA TYR A 275 2.30 4.11 16.77
C TYR A 275 2.70 4.59 15.37
N LEU A 276 1.79 5.24 14.62
CA LEU A 276 2.14 6.13 13.50
C LEU A 276 2.43 7.56 13.99
N SER A 277 1.95 7.92 15.17
CA SER A 277 2.12 9.25 15.75
C SER A 277 3.50 9.41 16.39
N THR A 278 4.01 10.63 16.38
CA THR A 278 5.28 10.97 17.03
C THR A 278 5.03 11.28 18.50
N PHE A 279 5.62 10.49 19.38
CA PHE A 279 5.70 10.74 20.81
C PHE A 279 7.10 11.18 21.18
N CYS A 280 7.23 12.11 22.12
CA CYS A 280 8.54 12.50 22.65
C CYS A 280 9.19 11.29 23.35
N PRO A 281 10.46 10.95 23.06
CA PRO A 281 11.13 9.82 23.70
C PRO A 281 11.28 10.03 25.21
N ASP A 282 11.46 11.27 25.65
CA ASP A 282 11.73 11.59 27.07
C ASP A 282 10.44 11.72 27.90
N CYS A 283 9.53 12.64 27.54
CA CYS A 283 8.32 12.90 28.33
C CYS A 283 7.08 12.08 27.89
N ARG A 284 7.18 11.34 26.78
CA ARG A 284 6.09 10.55 26.17
C ARG A 284 4.86 11.36 25.71
N GLY A 285 4.92 12.69 25.74
CA GLY A 285 3.87 13.54 25.19
C GLY A 285 3.66 13.30 23.69
N LEU A 286 2.40 13.26 23.26
CA LEU A 286 2.02 13.18 21.85
C LEU A 286 2.36 14.52 21.15
N VAL A 287 3.31 14.49 20.24
CA VAL A 287 3.82 15.70 19.56
C VAL A 287 3.08 15.92 18.24
N ILE A 288 3.08 14.88 17.38
CA ILE A 288 2.44 14.93 16.06
C ILE A 288 1.50 13.73 15.96
N LYS A 289 0.21 14.00 15.77
CA LYS A 289 -0.78 12.95 15.57
C LYS A 289 -0.91 12.58 14.09
N ARG A 290 -0.93 11.29 13.82
CA ARG A 290 -1.11 10.72 12.48
C ARG A 290 -2.16 9.63 12.48
N ASP A 291 -2.69 9.39 11.30
CA ASP A 291 -3.58 8.28 11.03
C ASP A 291 -3.12 7.51 9.79
N PHE A 292 -3.58 6.26 9.67
CA PHE A 292 -3.30 5.40 8.54
C PHE A 292 -3.91 5.95 7.26
N TYR A 293 -3.11 6.00 6.19
CA TYR A 293 -3.51 6.57 4.90
C TYR A 293 -3.30 5.59 3.73
N GLY A 294 -3.52 4.30 3.99
CA GLY A 294 -3.23 3.21 3.06
C GLY A 294 -1.88 2.53 3.34
N PRO A 295 -1.60 1.39 2.69
CA PRO A 295 -0.35 0.66 2.91
C PRO A 295 0.87 1.58 2.77
N MET A 296 1.75 1.55 3.76
CA MET A 296 2.96 2.39 3.84
C MET A 296 2.75 3.92 3.80
N GLY A 297 1.51 4.38 3.94
CA GLY A 297 1.14 5.79 3.97
C GLY A 297 0.51 6.21 5.30
N SER A 298 0.73 7.45 5.68
CA SER A 298 0.09 8.09 6.83
C SER A 298 -0.30 9.53 6.49
N LYS A 299 -1.13 10.12 7.35
CA LYS A 299 -1.51 11.53 7.22
C LYS A 299 -1.56 12.20 8.58
N LEU A 300 -1.08 13.44 8.64
CA LEU A 300 -1.36 14.33 9.76
C LEU A 300 -2.88 14.44 10.00
N VAL A 301 -3.26 14.33 11.26
CA VAL A 301 -4.62 14.60 11.75
C VAL A 301 -4.56 15.56 12.93
N PRO A 302 -5.61 16.36 13.19
CA PRO A 302 -5.62 17.27 14.33
C PRO A 302 -5.34 16.54 15.65
N GLY A 303 -4.45 17.12 16.46
CA GLY A 303 -4.04 16.61 17.75
C GLY A 303 -2.53 16.64 17.96
N GLY A 304 -2.12 16.40 19.20
CA GLY A 304 -0.73 16.54 19.63
C GLY A 304 -0.35 17.97 20.00
N LEU A 305 0.80 18.11 20.66
CA LEU A 305 1.28 19.39 21.18
C LEU A 305 1.92 20.28 20.10
N GLY A 306 2.20 19.73 18.91
CA GLY A 306 2.96 20.40 17.87
C GLY A 306 4.46 20.45 18.17
N LEU A 307 5.21 21.12 17.30
CA LEU A 307 6.63 21.40 17.47
C LEU A 307 6.81 22.85 17.96
N SER A 308 7.84 23.07 18.79
CA SER A 308 8.33 24.42 19.08
C SER A 308 9.04 25.03 17.85
N GLU A 309 9.37 26.33 17.90
CA GLU A 309 10.08 27.03 16.83
C GLU A 309 11.45 26.41 16.47
N SER A 310 12.06 25.66 17.40
CA SER A 310 13.32 24.94 17.21
C SER A 310 13.13 23.44 16.93
N ASN A 311 11.95 23.00 16.48
CA ASN A 311 11.62 21.59 16.25
C ASN A 311 11.82 20.66 17.47
N CYS A 312 11.76 21.22 18.68
CA CYS A 312 11.81 20.48 19.93
C CYS A 312 10.40 20.17 20.47
N CYS A 313 10.33 19.17 21.35
CA CYS A 313 9.15 18.88 22.15
C CYS A 313 8.76 20.12 22.99
N PRO A 314 7.53 20.64 22.86
CA PRO A 314 7.11 21.83 23.60
C PRO A 314 6.95 21.59 25.11
N GLN A 315 6.84 20.33 25.55
CA GLN A 315 6.64 19.98 26.96
C GLN A 315 7.95 19.86 27.74
N CYS A 316 9.02 19.30 27.16
CA CYS A 316 10.28 19.06 27.86
C CYS A 316 11.53 19.58 27.16
N GLY A 317 11.41 20.19 25.98
CA GLY A 317 12.53 20.78 25.24
C GLY A 317 13.41 19.79 24.48
N ARG A 318 13.11 18.48 24.51
CA ARG A 318 13.85 17.45 23.76
C ARG A 318 13.83 17.73 22.26
N GLU A 319 14.99 17.79 21.62
CA GLU A 319 15.12 17.79 20.17
C GLU A 319 14.59 16.47 19.58
N LEU A 320 13.74 16.56 18.55
CA LEU A 320 13.01 15.40 18.01
C LEU A 320 13.54 14.89 16.68
N ASN A 321 14.68 15.40 16.20
CA ASN A 321 15.29 15.04 14.92
C ASN A 321 14.30 15.17 13.72
N ILE A 322 13.42 16.18 13.78
CA ILE A 322 12.49 16.51 12.70
C ILE A 322 13.06 17.69 11.90
N ILE A 323 13.17 17.51 10.59
CA ILE A 323 13.67 18.52 9.65
C ILE A 323 12.51 19.28 9.04
N GLY A 324 12.60 20.61 9.03
CA GLY A 324 11.60 21.49 8.44
C GLY A 324 10.34 21.67 9.31
N PRO A 325 9.51 22.68 8.99
CA PRO A 325 8.27 22.93 9.72
C PRO A 325 7.18 21.92 9.35
N VAL A 326 6.23 21.73 10.25
CA VAL A 326 4.97 21.04 9.94
C VAL A 326 4.17 21.87 8.93
N ALA A 327 3.66 21.24 7.87
CA ALA A 327 2.92 21.92 6.83
C ALA A 327 1.65 22.60 7.38
N GLN A 328 1.53 23.91 7.15
CA GLN A 328 0.36 24.70 7.56
C GLN A 328 -0.86 24.42 6.68
N LYS A 329 -0.64 24.13 5.39
CA LYS A 329 -1.70 23.77 4.44
C LYS A 329 -1.73 22.26 4.25
N SER A 330 -2.84 21.63 4.60
CA SER A 330 -3.03 20.21 4.32
C SER A 330 -3.24 19.98 2.82
N TYR A 331 -2.44 19.12 2.21
CA TYR A 331 -2.69 18.62 0.86
C TYR A 331 -3.23 17.20 0.91
N ARG A 332 -4.24 16.89 0.10
CA ARG A 332 -4.78 15.53 -0.08
C ARG A 332 -4.78 15.17 -1.56
N GLU A 333 -4.34 13.96 -1.83
CA GLU A 333 -4.23 13.35 -3.15
C GLU A 333 -5.62 13.13 -3.75
N GLY A 334 -5.76 13.03 -5.07
CA GLY A 334 -7.00 12.57 -5.72
C GLY A 334 -7.24 11.07 -5.58
N ALA A 335 -8.41 10.56 -5.98
CA ALA A 335 -8.70 9.13 -5.92
C ALA A 335 -7.67 8.31 -6.72
N PHE A 336 -7.18 7.20 -6.14
CA PHE A 336 -6.08 6.38 -6.68
C PHE A 336 -4.77 7.14 -7.00
N GLN A 337 -4.60 8.37 -6.50
CA GLN A 337 -3.36 9.12 -6.59
C GLN A 337 -2.55 9.01 -5.31
N GLY A 338 -1.23 9.15 -5.47
CA GLY A 338 -0.23 9.16 -4.42
C GLY A 338 0.01 7.80 -3.79
N GLY A 339 1.27 7.35 -3.80
CA GLY A 339 1.65 6.07 -3.23
C GLY A 339 0.89 4.88 -3.83
N TYR A 340 0.55 3.93 -2.97
CA TYR A 340 0.07 2.60 -3.34
C TYR A 340 -1.39 2.45 -3.80
N PRO A 341 -2.34 3.37 -3.50
CA PRO A 341 -3.65 3.39 -4.15
C PRO A 341 -3.60 3.25 -5.68
N TYR A 342 -2.56 3.78 -6.32
CA TYR A 342 -2.35 3.61 -7.76
C TYR A 342 -2.18 2.15 -8.17
N THR A 343 -1.35 1.38 -7.45
CA THR A 343 -1.14 -0.05 -7.76
C THR A 343 -2.39 -0.86 -7.45
N ARG A 344 -3.18 -0.48 -6.43
CA ARG A 344 -4.45 -1.13 -6.12
C ARG A 344 -5.45 -1.00 -7.28
N ALA A 345 -5.52 0.17 -7.93
CA ALA A 345 -6.39 0.37 -9.09
C ALA A 345 -6.03 -0.59 -10.24
N LEU A 346 -4.72 -0.75 -10.51
CA LEU A 346 -4.23 -1.67 -11.54
C LEU A 346 -4.60 -3.13 -11.21
N GLU A 347 -4.38 -3.56 -9.96
CA GLU A 347 -4.73 -4.92 -9.53
C GLU A 347 -6.23 -5.21 -9.55
N MET A 348 -7.10 -4.22 -9.32
CA MET A 348 -8.55 -4.41 -9.46
C MET A 348 -8.96 -4.68 -10.90
N MET A 349 -8.39 -3.92 -11.85
CA MET A 349 -8.62 -4.16 -13.28
C MET A 349 -8.09 -5.55 -13.68
N GLU A 350 -6.91 -5.93 -13.17
CA GLU A 350 -6.37 -7.28 -13.33
C GLU A 350 -7.33 -8.34 -12.78
N ALA A 351 -7.85 -8.17 -11.56
CA ALA A 351 -8.77 -9.12 -10.92
C ALA A 351 -10.03 -9.38 -11.77
N MET A 352 -10.62 -8.31 -12.32
CA MET A 352 -11.77 -8.40 -13.21
C MET A 352 -11.43 -9.18 -14.49
N LEU A 353 -10.28 -8.88 -15.10
CA LEU A 353 -9.84 -9.52 -16.34
C LEU A 353 -9.52 -11.00 -16.13
N ILE A 354 -8.84 -11.36 -15.04
CA ILE A 354 -8.53 -12.76 -14.71
C ILE A 354 -9.83 -13.54 -14.47
N ALA A 355 -10.82 -12.96 -13.79
CA ALA A 355 -12.14 -13.60 -13.60
C ALA A 355 -12.93 -13.80 -14.90
N MET A 356 -12.60 -13.04 -15.96
CA MET A 356 -13.14 -13.26 -17.31
C MET A 356 -12.32 -14.29 -18.12
N GLY A 357 -11.32 -14.93 -17.50
CA GLY A 357 -10.46 -15.94 -18.12
C GLY A 357 -9.25 -15.38 -18.87
N VAL A 358 -8.88 -14.11 -18.68
CA VAL A 358 -7.66 -13.54 -19.27
C VAL A 358 -6.42 -14.18 -18.63
N LYS A 359 -5.59 -14.81 -19.48
CA LYS A 359 -4.30 -15.41 -19.08
C LYS A 359 -3.08 -14.78 -19.77
N ASP A 360 -3.31 -13.85 -20.70
CA ASP A 360 -2.27 -13.10 -21.39
C ASP A 360 -2.13 -11.71 -20.76
N LEU A 361 -0.96 -11.44 -20.18
CA LEU A 361 -0.65 -10.17 -19.56
C LEU A 361 -0.81 -8.98 -20.52
N LYS A 362 -0.59 -9.16 -21.83
CA LYS A 362 -0.72 -8.08 -22.81
C LYS A 362 -2.14 -7.51 -22.86
N LYS A 363 -3.17 -8.35 -22.67
CA LYS A 363 -4.56 -7.89 -22.59
C LYS A 363 -4.82 -7.06 -21.34
N VAL A 364 -4.18 -7.40 -20.22
CA VAL A 364 -4.25 -6.62 -18.98
C VAL A 364 -3.58 -5.27 -19.15
N VAL A 365 -2.36 -5.26 -19.69
CA VAL A 365 -1.63 -4.02 -20.00
C VAL A 365 -2.43 -3.14 -20.97
N GLN A 366 -3.12 -3.71 -21.97
CA GLN A 366 -3.98 -2.95 -22.88
C GLN A 366 -5.06 -2.16 -22.14
N VAL A 367 -5.73 -2.78 -21.15
CA VAL A 367 -6.75 -2.13 -20.32
C VAL A 367 -6.14 -1.05 -19.42
N TRP A 368 -5.01 -1.37 -18.77
CA TRP A 368 -4.29 -0.39 -17.96
C TRP A 368 -3.90 0.83 -18.78
N GLU A 369 -3.30 0.64 -19.95
CA GLU A 369 -2.91 1.73 -20.83
C GLU A 369 -4.08 2.59 -21.26
N ASP A 370 -5.23 2.00 -21.58
CA ASP A 370 -6.42 2.76 -21.94
C ASP A 370 -6.90 3.64 -20.77
N VAL A 371 -7.05 3.05 -19.59
CA VAL A 371 -7.53 3.76 -18.40
C VAL A 371 -6.57 4.86 -17.96
N LEU A 372 -5.26 4.60 -18.02
CA LEU A 372 -4.22 5.57 -17.64
C LEU A 372 -4.09 6.71 -18.66
N CYS A 373 -4.06 6.41 -19.96
CA CYS A 373 -3.93 7.43 -21.02
C CYS A 373 -5.16 8.35 -21.10
N ASN A 374 -6.36 7.81 -20.87
CA ASN A 374 -7.60 8.57 -20.93
C ASN A 374 -8.01 9.20 -19.58
N ARG A 375 -7.16 9.12 -18.55
CA ARG A 375 -7.40 9.67 -17.19
C ARG A 375 -8.69 9.14 -16.55
N HIS A 376 -9.05 7.89 -16.81
CA HIS A 376 -10.29 7.27 -16.33
C HIS A 376 -10.18 6.66 -14.92
N LEU A 377 -9.08 6.87 -14.18
CA LEU A 377 -8.90 6.32 -12.82
C LEU A 377 -9.96 6.82 -11.84
N GLU A 378 -10.39 8.09 -11.95
CA GLU A 378 -11.44 8.63 -11.08
C GLU A 378 -12.81 7.98 -11.36
N LYS A 379 -13.15 7.79 -12.64
CA LYS A 379 -14.35 7.06 -13.05
C LYS A 379 -14.32 5.63 -12.50
N LEU A 380 -13.20 4.92 -12.70
CA LEU A 380 -13.01 3.58 -12.15
C LEU A 380 -13.21 3.57 -10.64
N HIS A 381 -12.62 4.51 -9.90
CA HIS A 381 -12.76 4.59 -8.45
C HIS A 381 -14.22 4.68 -8.00
N ASN A 382 -15.02 5.49 -8.70
CA ASN A 382 -16.44 5.68 -8.38
C ASN A 382 -17.25 4.43 -8.75
N ASP A 383 -17.06 3.90 -9.95
CA ASP A 383 -17.82 2.77 -10.46
C ASP A 383 -17.65 1.51 -9.62
N ILE A 384 -16.45 1.28 -9.05
CA ILE A 384 -16.21 0.08 -8.24
C ILE A 384 -16.77 0.16 -6.82
N GLN A 385 -17.21 1.33 -6.34
CA GLN A 385 -17.81 1.41 -5.00
C GLN A 385 -19.22 0.85 -4.96
N ASN A 386 -19.90 0.71 -6.10
CA ASN A 386 -21.29 0.25 -6.15
C ASN A 386 -21.39 -1.09 -6.92
N PRO A 387 -22.09 -2.11 -6.37
CA PRO A 387 -22.23 -3.42 -7.01
C PRO A 387 -22.73 -3.39 -8.46
N LYS A 388 -23.65 -2.49 -8.82
CA LYS A 388 -24.25 -2.43 -10.16
C LYS A 388 -23.25 -1.85 -11.17
N THR A 389 -22.68 -0.70 -10.88
CA THR A 389 -21.66 -0.07 -11.75
C THR A 389 -20.35 -0.87 -11.80
N TYR A 390 -20.07 -1.68 -10.78
CA TYR A 390 -18.97 -2.65 -10.82
C TYR A 390 -19.17 -3.68 -11.92
N VAL A 391 -20.39 -4.23 -12.06
CA VAL A 391 -20.71 -5.19 -13.12
C VAL A 391 -20.67 -4.53 -14.50
N GLU A 392 -21.12 -3.27 -14.62
CA GLU A 392 -20.97 -2.50 -15.86
C GLU A 392 -19.49 -2.30 -16.23
N THR A 393 -18.62 -2.11 -15.25
CA THR A 393 -17.16 -2.03 -15.45
C THR A 393 -16.59 -3.34 -15.97
N ILE A 394 -17.02 -4.49 -15.43
CA ILE A 394 -16.66 -5.82 -15.96
C ILE A 394 -17.02 -5.92 -17.45
N ARG A 395 -18.27 -5.58 -17.81
CA ARG A 395 -18.75 -5.63 -19.19
C ARG A 395 -17.95 -4.69 -20.11
N HIS A 396 -17.64 -3.49 -19.63
CA HIS A 396 -16.84 -2.52 -20.36
C HIS A 396 -15.44 -3.05 -20.67
N PHE A 397 -14.73 -3.59 -19.66
CA PHE A 397 -13.42 -4.19 -19.87
C PHE A 397 -13.48 -5.44 -20.76
N GLY A 398 -14.52 -6.26 -20.62
CA GLY A 398 -14.79 -7.38 -21.51
C GLY A 398 -14.82 -7.00 -22.98
N LYS A 399 -15.53 -5.91 -23.32
CA LYS A 399 -15.57 -5.36 -24.68
C LYS A 399 -14.19 -4.91 -25.18
N MET A 400 -13.38 -4.29 -24.31
CA MET A 400 -12.04 -3.82 -24.69
C MET A 400 -11.08 -4.95 -25.08
N VAL A 401 -11.22 -6.12 -24.44
CA VAL A 401 -10.35 -7.29 -24.66
C VAL A 401 -11.00 -8.41 -25.50
N GLN A 402 -12.15 -8.10 -26.12
CA GLN A 402 -12.94 -9.00 -26.96
C GLN A 402 -13.38 -10.30 -26.24
N LEU A 403 -13.87 -10.13 -25.01
CA LEU A 403 -14.38 -11.19 -24.14
C LEU A 403 -15.79 -10.90 -23.63
N GLU A 404 -16.63 -10.29 -24.48
CA GLU A 404 -18.00 -9.87 -24.14
C GLU A 404 -18.84 -11.01 -23.56
N TYR A 405 -18.76 -12.20 -24.14
CA TYR A 405 -19.48 -13.36 -23.62
C TYR A 405 -19.04 -13.76 -22.21
N ARG A 406 -17.73 -13.75 -21.93
CA ARG A 406 -17.19 -14.10 -20.60
C ARG A 406 -17.51 -13.01 -19.57
N ALA A 407 -17.47 -11.76 -19.99
CA ALA A 407 -17.84 -10.63 -19.15
C ALA A 407 -19.32 -10.66 -18.75
N GLU A 408 -20.19 -11.01 -19.72
CA GLU A 408 -21.62 -11.17 -19.48
C GLU A 408 -21.93 -12.39 -18.62
N ASP A 409 -21.22 -13.52 -18.80
CA ASP A 409 -21.34 -14.72 -17.95
C ASP A 409 -20.99 -14.40 -16.47
N LEU A 410 -19.87 -13.69 -16.24
CA LEU A 410 -19.49 -13.24 -14.90
C LEU A 410 -20.48 -12.21 -14.33
N GLY A 411 -20.88 -11.23 -15.13
CA GLY A 411 -21.81 -10.19 -14.71
C GLY A 411 -23.16 -10.75 -14.30
N ARG A 412 -23.72 -11.67 -15.10
CA ARG A 412 -24.99 -12.34 -14.81
C ARG A 412 -24.92 -13.17 -13.54
N TYR A 413 -23.84 -13.93 -13.32
CA TYR A 413 -23.66 -14.66 -12.07
C TYR A 413 -23.73 -13.72 -10.86
N ILE A 414 -23.05 -12.58 -10.91
CA ILE A 414 -23.07 -11.59 -9.82
C ILE A 414 -24.48 -11.02 -9.62
N GLU A 415 -25.15 -10.61 -10.70
CA GLU A 415 -26.50 -10.05 -10.67
C GLU A 415 -27.54 -11.05 -10.16
N GLU A 416 -27.43 -12.33 -10.54
CA GLU A 416 -28.29 -13.42 -10.04
C GLU A 416 -28.16 -13.57 -8.52
N LYS A 417 -26.94 -13.59 -7.99
CA LYS A 417 -26.73 -13.69 -6.53
C LYS A 417 -27.26 -12.47 -5.78
N ILE A 418 -27.08 -11.26 -6.33
CA ILE A 418 -27.69 -10.04 -5.77
C ILE A 418 -29.22 -10.16 -5.76
N SER A 419 -29.82 -10.59 -6.87
CA SER A 419 -31.27 -10.71 -7.01
C SER A 419 -31.89 -11.71 -6.01
N VAL A 420 -31.19 -12.82 -5.72
CA VAL A 420 -31.60 -13.76 -4.67
C VAL A 420 -31.64 -13.07 -3.30
N ILE A 421 -30.62 -12.25 -2.98
CA ILE A 421 -30.57 -11.51 -1.73
C ILE A 421 -31.69 -10.46 -1.68
N GLU A 422 -31.82 -9.62 -2.71
CA GLU A 422 -32.88 -8.60 -2.81
C GLU A 422 -34.28 -9.22 -2.64
N SER A 423 -34.53 -10.37 -3.26
CA SER A 423 -35.81 -11.09 -3.15
C SER A 423 -36.06 -11.61 -1.73
N GLY A 424 -35.04 -12.17 -1.07
CA GLY A 424 -35.15 -12.64 0.32
C GLY A 424 -35.35 -11.50 1.32
N LEU A 425 -34.82 -10.31 1.05
CA LEU A 425 -35.00 -9.15 1.91
C LEU A 425 -36.45 -8.63 1.96
N CYS A 426 -37.32 -9.03 1.04
CA CYS A 426 -38.74 -8.67 1.05
C CYS A 426 -39.48 -9.15 2.32
N VAL A 427 -39.00 -10.21 2.99
CA VAL A 427 -39.58 -10.73 4.23
C VAL A 427 -38.83 -10.29 5.49
N VAL A 428 -37.77 -9.48 5.34
CA VAL A 428 -36.98 -8.98 6.47
C VAL A 428 -37.66 -7.76 7.09
N ALA A 429 -38.12 -7.90 8.33
CA ALA A 429 -38.80 -6.82 9.05
C ALA A 429 -37.86 -5.81 9.72
N LYS A 430 -36.66 -6.24 10.16
CA LYS A 430 -35.69 -5.40 10.87
C LYS A 430 -34.32 -5.47 10.20
N LYS A 431 -33.74 -4.32 9.93
CA LYS A 431 -32.35 -4.20 9.44
C LYS A 431 -31.41 -3.95 10.62
N PRO A 432 -30.40 -4.80 10.87
CA PRO A 432 -29.48 -4.60 11.99
C PRO A 432 -28.50 -3.46 11.72
N ARG A 433 -28.05 -2.78 12.77
CA ARG A 433 -26.96 -1.79 12.71
C ARG A 433 -25.60 -2.50 12.58
N VAL A 434 -24.82 -2.14 11.58
CA VAL A 434 -23.55 -2.82 11.25
C VAL A 434 -22.44 -1.81 11.14
N TYR A 435 -21.33 -2.07 11.84
CA TYR A 435 -20.10 -1.31 11.76
C TYR A 435 -19.01 -2.09 11.04
N TYR A 436 -18.25 -1.40 10.18
CA TYR A 436 -17.16 -1.99 9.40
C TYR A 436 -15.81 -1.39 9.78
N ALA A 437 -14.92 -2.23 10.29
CA ALA A 437 -13.59 -1.86 10.76
C ALA A 437 -12.47 -2.43 9.88
N MET A 438 -11.29 -1.82 9.94
CA MET A 438 -10.07 -2.36 9.34
C MET A 438 -8.95 -2.35 10.39
N GLY A 439 -8.22 -3.45 10.55
CA GLY A 439 -7.20 -3.57 11.60
C GLY A 439 -7.82 -3.65 13.00
N LYS A 440 -7.80 -2.53 13.75
CA LYS A 440 -8.30 -2.42 15.13
C LYS A 440 -9.72 -1.82 15.21
N PRO A 441 -10.44 -1.96 16.35
CA PRO A 441 -11.85 -1.54 16.44
C PRO A 441 -12.10 -0.06 16.19
N ASN A 442 -11.15 0.79 16.56
CA ASN A 442 -11.25 2.25 16.43
C ASN A 442 -10.99 2.76 15.01
N PHE A 443 -10.60 1.92 14.04
CA PHE A 443 -10.37 2.38 12.66
C PHE A 443 -11.56 2.04 11.75
N CYS A 444 -12.34 3.06 11.45
CA CYS A 444 -13.57 2.98 10.68
C CYS A 444 -13.29 3.10 9.17
N ILE A 445 -13.85 2.19 8.37
CA ILE A 445 -13.85 2.31 6.90
C ILE A 445 -14.85 3.38 6.46
N LYS A 446 -14.49 4.20 5.46
CA LYS A 446 -15.35 5.28 4.97
C LYS A 446 -16.70 4.77 4.44
N GLY A 447 -17.79 5.45 4.79
CA GLY A 447 -19.17 5.01 4.53
C GLY A 447 -19.56 4.87 3.04
N GLU A 448 -18.89 5.56 2.12
CA GLU A 448 -19.19 5.45 0.69
C GLU A 448 -18.50 4.25 0.01
N ARG A 449 -17.63 3.54 0.73
CA ARG A 449 -16.87 2.44 0.13
C ARG A 449 -17.71 1.18 -0.08
N LEU A 450 -17.24 0.33 -0.99
CA LEU A 450 -17.88 -0.94 -1.34
C LEU A 450 -18.25 -1.77 -0.11
N GLU A 451 -17.35 -1.91 0.87
CA GLU A 451 -17.59 -2.67 2.11
C GLU A 451 -18.92 -2.28 2.78
N ASN A 452 -19.21 -0.97 2.83
CA ASN A 452 -20.42 -0.42 3.41
C ASN A 452 -21.64 -0.53 2.48
N GLN A 453 -21.45 -0.52 1.16
CA GLN A 453 -22.52 -0.83 0.21
C GLN A 453 -22.93 -2.31 0.29
N LEU A 454 -21.99 -3.22 0.55
CA LEU A 454 -22.29 -4.65 0.73
C LEU A 454 -23.15 -4.90 1.97
N VAL A 455 -22.89 -4.16 3.06
CA VAL A 455 -23.75 -4.19 4.26
C VAL A 455 -25.20 -3.83 3.92
N GLU A 456 -25.41 -2.75 3.17
CA GLU A 456 -26.76 -2.32 2.80
C GLU A 456 -27.43 -3.28 1.80
N ALA A 457 -26.67 -3.79 0.83
CA ALA A 457 -27.14 -4.79 -0.12
C ALA A 457 -27.54 -6.11 0.58
N ALA A 458 -26.89 -6.46 1.70
CA ALA A 458 -27.27 -7.59 2.54
C ALA A 458 -28.40 -7.27 3.54
N GLY A 459 -29.01 -6.08 3.48
CA GLY A 459 -30.13 -5.68 4.33
C GLY A 459 -29.74 -5.21 5.73
N GLY A 460 -28.50 -4.77 5.95
CA GLY A 460 -28.06 -4.07 7.15
C GLY A 460 -28.20 -2.55 7.03
N ILE A 461 -27.92 -1.84 8.14
CA ILE A 461 -27.74 -0.39 8.21
C ILE A 461 -26.27 -0.13 8.48
N SER A 462 -25.52 0.41 7.52
CA SER A 462 -24.12 0.82 7.73
C SER A 462 -24.08 2.05 8.62
N VAL A 463 -23.63 1.89 9.87
CA VAL A 463 -23.45 3.03 10.79
C VAL A 463 -22.23 3.88 10.42
N ASN A 464 -21.30 3.35 9.62
CA ASN A 464 -20.15 4.08 9.12
C ASN A 464 -20.53 5.32 8.30
N LYS A 465 -21.70 5.33 7.64
CA LYS A 465 -22.22 6.49 6.89
C LYS A 465 -22.59 7.68 7.78
N GLN A 466 -22.68 7.48 9.09
CA GLN A 466 -22.91 8.55 10.06
C GLN A 466 -21.61 9.25 10.48
N ILE A 467 -20.46 8.67 10.15
CA ILE A 467 -19.14 9.20 10.50
C ILE A 467 -18.64 10.10 9.37
N VAL A 468 -18.34 11.35 9.70
CA VAL A 468 -17.69 12.27 8.76
C VAL A 468 -16.20 11.93 8.68
N SER A 469 -15.82 11.12 7.70
CA SER A 469 -14.41 10.77 7.45
C SER A 469 -13.93 11.33 6.11
N ASN A 470 -12.82 12.06 6.16
CA ASN A 470 -12.10 12.52 4.96
C ASN A 470 -10.87 11.64 4.65
N GLY A 471 -10.57 10.64 5.49
CA GLY A 471 -9.39 9.78 5.38
C GLY A 471 -9.50 8.71 4.29
N ARG A 472 -8.43 7.93 4.08
CA ARG A 472 -8.35 6.87 3.07
C ARG A 472 -7.57 5.66 3.61
N PRO A 473 -8.09 4.43 3.55
CA PRO A 473 -9.45 4.04 3.15
C PRO A 473 -10.52 4.42 4.18
N GLY A 474 -10.12 4.98 5.32
CA GLY A 474 -10.97 5.32 6.44
C GLY A 474 -10.25 6.26 7.39
N SER A 475 -10.68 6.29 8.65
CA SER A 475 -10.01 7.04 9.70
C SER A 475 -10.26 6.43 11.07
N SER A 476 -9.36 6.69 12.01
CA SER A 476 -9.58 6.44 13.42
C SER A 476 -10.69 7.34 13.97
N ILE A 477 -11.58 6.73 14.74
CA ILE A 477 -12.59 7.38 15.59
C ILE A 477 -12.27 7.09 17.05
N THR A 478 -12.87 7.86 17.95
CA THR A 478 -12.84 7.58 19.38
C THR A 478 -13.73 6.38 19.72
N TYR A 479 -13.46 5.72 20.86
CA TYR A 479 -14.32 4.63 21.31
C TYR A 479 -15.69 5.14 21.73
N GLU A 480 -15.77 6.37 22.24
CA GLU A 480 -17.02 7.06 22.57
C GLU A 480 -17.90 7.27 21.33
N GLU A 481 -17.30 7.70 20.21
CA GLU A 481 -18.03 7.78 18.92
C GLU A 481 -18.58 6.41 18.50
N LEU A 482 -17.79 5.34 18.68
CA LEU A 482 -18.25 3.97 18.37
C LEU A 482 -19.37 3.50 19.31
N GLU A 483 -19.34 3.90 20.59
CA GLU A 483 -20.42 3.62 21.54
C GLU A 483 -21.72 4.33 21.17
N VAL A 484 -21.65 5.58 20.70
CA VAL A 484 -22.83 6.31 20.22
C VAL A 484 -23.50 5.58 19.04
N LEU A 485 -22.70 5.00 18.13
CA LEU A 485 -23.23 4.23 17.01
C LEU A 485 -23.88 2.90 17.44
N ASN A 486 -23.43 2.33 18.58
CA ASN A 486 -23.90 1.09 19.19
C ASN A 486 -24.28 -0.01 18.16
N PRO A 487 -23.33 -0.48 17.32
CA PRO A 487 -23.61 -1.48 16.30
C PRO A 487 -24.06 -2.82 16.91
N GLU A 488 -25.00 -3.49 16.24
CA GLU A 488 -25.45 -4.87 16.54
C GLU A 488 -24.44 -5.91 16.03
N TYR A 489 -23.74 -5.59 14.93
CA TYR A 489 -22.74 -6.45 14.29
C TYR A 489 -21.50 -5.64 13.92
N ILE A 490 -20.32 -6.25 14.04
CA ILE A 490 -19.06 -5.69 13.54
C ILE A 490 -18.45 -6.65 12.50
N PHE A 491 -18.08 -6.11 11.33
CA PHE A 491 -17.25 -6.83 10.36
C PHE A 491 -15.83 -6.25 10.32
N ILE A 492 -14.84 -7.14 10.25
CA ILE A 492 -13.42 -6.83 10.08
C ILE A 492 -13.07 -7.03 8.59
N SER A 493 -12.44 -6.02 7.98
CA SER A 493 -12.03 -6.08 6.57
C SER A 493 -11.16 -7.28 6.23
N SER A 494 -11.40 -7.86 5.06
CA SER A 494 -10.60 -8.96 4.51
C SER A 494 -9.18 -8.54 4.11
N PHE A 495 -8.93 -7.25 3.85
CA PHE A 495 -7.63 -6.77 3.38
C PHE A 495 -6.59 -6.64 4.50
N ILE A 496 -6.80 -5.70 5.42
CA ILE A 496 -5.97 -5.58 6.63
C ILE A 496 -6.88 -5.98 7.79
N SER A 497 -6.74 -7.25 8.18
CA SER A 497 -7.57 -7.87 9.21
C SER A 497 -6.83 -8.05 10.53
N SER A 498 -7.59 -8.35 11.57
CA SER A 498 -7.10 -8.92 12.83
C SER A 498 -7.82 -10.24 13.09
N PRO A 499 -7.21 -11.20 13.81
CA PRO A 499 -7.94 -12.30 14.41
C PRO A 499 -9.12 -11.77 15.24
N VAL A 500 -10.25 -12.49 15.22
CA VAL A 500 -11.46 -12.04 15.94
C VAL A 500 -11.20 -11.97 17.44
N GLU A 501 -10.38 -12.88 17.95
CA GLU A 501 -9.97 -12.95 19.36
C GLU A 501 -9.15 -11.73 19.76
N ASP A 502 -8.18 -11.33 18.91
CA ASP A 502 -7.38 -10.13 19.14
C ASP A 502 -8.23 -8.86 19.08
N PHE A 503 -9.12 -8.77 18.09
CA PHE A 503 -10.03 -7.62 17.94
C PHE A 503 -10.98 -7.51 19.13
N TYR A 504 -11.55 -8.64 19.58
CA TYR A 504 -12.41 -8.70 20.75
C TYR A 504 -11.65 -8.32 22.03
N ALA A 505 -10.42 -8.80 22.20
CA ALA A 505 -9.58 -8.39 23.31
C ALA A 505 -9.25 -6.89 23.29
N ASP A 506 -9.02 -6.30 22.11
CA ASP A 506 -8.83 -4.86 21.94
C ASP A 506 -10.11 -4.07 22.32
N CYS A 507 -11.30 -4.56 21.96
CA CYS A 507 -12.57 -3.98 22.43
C CYS A 507 -12.67 -4.00 23.97
N LEU A 508 -12.32 -5.12 24.61
CA LEU A 508 -12.38 -5.26 26.07
C LEU A 508 -11.37 -4.35 26.78
N MET A 509 -10.14 -4.27 26.27
CA MET A 509 -9.10 -3.39 26.83
C MET A 509 -9.48 -1.92 26.72
N ALA A 510 -10.19 -1.54 25.66
CA ALA A 510 -10.73 -0.19 25.48
C ALA A 510 -12.00 0.08 26.31
N GLY A 511 -12.56 -0.92 26.99
CA GLY A 511 -13.82 -0.78 27.73
C GLY A 511 -15.06 -0.62 26.85
N LEU A 512 -14.98 -0.97 25.56
CA LEU A 512 -16.02 -0.71 24.57
C LEU A 512 -17.32 -1.48 24.88
N ASN A 513 -18.40 -0.76 25.17
CA ASN A 513 -19.69 -1.33 25.54
C ASN A 513 -20.76 -1.16 24.44
N VAL A 514 -20.56 -1.84 23.31
CA VAL A 514 -21.55 -1.90 22.21
C VAL A 514 -22.22 -3.28 22.13
N GLU A 515 -23.41 -3.33 21.53
CA GLU A 515 -24.21 -4.55 21.42
C GLU A 515 -23.44 -5.70 20.73
N ALA A 516 -22.72 -5.41 19.65
CA ALA A 516 -21.90 -6.38 18.96
C ALA A 516 -20.83 -7.02 19.86
N VAL A 517 -20.25 -6.28 20.81
CA VAL A 517 -19.24 -6.82 21.73
C VAL A 517 -19.92 -7.64 22.82
N ARG A 518 -21.01 -7.14 23.43
CA ARG A 518 -21.77 -7.88 24.46
C ARG A 518 -22.26 -9.24 23.96
N GLU A 519 -22.77 -9.27 22.74
CA GLU A 519 -23.33 -10.47 22.10
C GLU A 519 -22.29 -11.27 21.30
N LYS A 520 -21.02 -10.86 21.29
CA LYS A 520 -19.91 -11.49 20.55
C LYS A 520 -20.18 -11.64 19.04
N LYS A 521 -20.85 -10.66 18.45
CA LYS A 521 -21.19 -10.56 17.02
C LYS A 521 -20.12 -9.79 16.24
N ILE A 522 -18.89 -10.31 16.29
CA ILE A 522 -17.73 -9.78 15.55
C ILE A 522 -17.28 -10.82 14.54
N TYR A 523 -17.21 -10.44 13.26
CA TYR A 523 -17.01 -11.37 12.15
C TYR A 523 -15.84 -10.95 11.28
N LYS A 524 -14.99 -11.92 10.95
CA LYS A 524 -13.99 -11.82 9.88
C LYS A 524 -14.48 -12.62 8.68
N HIS A 525 -14.25 -12.10 7.47
CA HIS A 525 -14.58 -12.82 6.24
C HIS A 525 -13.82 -14.16 6.15
N PRO A 526 -14.50 -15.26 5.79
CA PRO A 526 -13.83 -16.52 5.48
C PRO A 526 -12.84 -16.35 4.31
N ALA A 527 -11.83 -17.22 4.24
CA ALA A 527 -10.75 -17.09 3.26
C ALA A 527 -11.14 -16.90 1.76
N PRO A 528 -12.21 -17.50 1.20
CA PRO A 528 -12.61 -17.22 -0.18
C PRO A 528 -13.33 -15.88 -0.35
N CYS A 529 -13.84 -15.31 0.73
CA CYS A 529 -14.69 -14.13 0.72
C CYS A 529 -13.85 -12.86 0.72
N TRP A 530 -14.17 -11.97 -0.19
CA TRP A 530 -13.60 -10.64 -0.27
C TRP A 530 -14.68 -9.61 -0.01
N ASP A 531 -14.27 -8.42 0.39
CA ASP A 531 -15.14 -7.28 0.59
C ASP A 531 -14.71 -6.03 -0.20
N PHE A 532 -13.68 -6.18 -1.05
CA PHE A 532 -13.08 -5.07 -1.76
C PHE A 532 -12.43 -5.51 -3.08
N GLY A 533 -12.66 -4.73 -4.14
CA GLY A 533 -11.83 -4.63 -5.36
C GLY A 533 -11.77 -5.86 -6.29
N SER A 534 -11.93 -7.07 -5.78
CA SER A 534 -11.92 -8.34 -6.52
C SER A 534 -13.34 -8.81 -6.79
N PRO A 535 -13.67 -9.40 -7.97
CA PRO A 535 -15.01 -9.95 -8.23
C PRO A 535 -15.52 -10.97 -7.20
N ARG A 536 -14.61 -11.56 -6.40
CA ARG A 536 -14.93 -12.40 -5.23
C ARG A 536 -15.72 -11.66 -4.15
N TRP A 537 -15.90 -10.34 -4.23
CA TRP A 537 -16.74 -9.58 -3.30
C TRP A 537 -18.18 -10.12 -3.24
N ILE A 538 -18.66 -10.75 -4.31
CA ILE A 538 -19.99 -11.39 -4.31
C ILE A 538 -20.09 -12.53 -3.29
N LEU A 539 -19.00 -13.27 -3.05
CA LEU A 539 -18.95 -14.29 -2.00
C LEU A 539 -19.02 -13.65 -0.61
N GLY A 540 -18.37 -12.50 -0.42
CA GLY A 540 -18.47 -11.72 0.81
C GLY A 540 -19.86 -11.16 1.05
N LEU A 541 -20.57 -10.71 0.00
CA LEU A 541 -21.96 -10.28 0.11
C LEU A 541 -22.87 -11.42 0.59
N MET A 542 -22.72 -12.62 0.03
CA MET A 542 -23.46 -13.81 0.46
C MET A 542 -23.16 -14.17 1.93
N PHE A 543 -21.91 -14.03 2.37
CA PHE A 543 -21.53 -14.23 3.78
C PHE A 543 -22.20 -13.21 4.70
N ILE A 544 -22.17 -11.91 4.35
CA ILE A 544 -22.82 -10.88 5.14
C ILE A 544 -24.33 -11.15 5.25
N ALA A 545 -24.98 -11.54 4.14
CA ALA A 545 -26.40 -11.89 4.14
C ALA A 545 -26.72 -13.07 5.08
N ASN A 546 -25.95 -14.16 5.03
CA ASN A 546 -26.07 -15.29 5.96
C ASN A 546 -25.95 -14.86 7.43
N VAL A 547 -25.00 -13.98 7.74
CA VAL A 547 -24.74 -13.53 9.12
C VAL A 547 -25.84 -12.60 9.63
N LEU A 548 -26.29 -11.66 8.80
CA LEU A 548 -27.28 -10.66 9.20
C LEU A 548 -28.69 -11.23 9.28
N HIS A 549 -29.05 -12.15 8.38
CA HIS A 549 -30.41 -12.72 8.29
C HIS A 549 -30.38 -14.25 8.16
N PRO A 550 -29.90 -14.98 9.18
CA PRO A 550 -29.71 -16.44 9.12
C PRO A 550 -31.02 -17.23 9.00
N SER A 551 -32.17 -16.63 9.28
CA SER A 551 -33.48 -17.27 9.04
C SER A 551 -33.94 -17.20 7.58
N VAL A 552 -33.27 -16.40 6.75
CA VAL A 552 -33.64 -16.14 5.34
C VAL A 552 -32.57 -16.71 4.42
N PHE A 553 -31.30 -16.44 4.68
CA PHE A 553 -30.19 -16.82 3.80
C PHE A 553 -29.36 -17.97 4.37
N HIS A 554 -29.02 -18.92 3.49
CA HIS A 554 -28.28 -20.15 3.82
C HIS A 554 -27.32 -20.52 2.69
N PHE A 555 -26.60 -19.55 2.12
CA PHE A 555 -25.63 -19.82 1.06
C PHE A 555 -24.53 -20.75 1.55
N ASP A 556 -24.29 -21.86 0.85
CA ASP A 556 -23.09 -22.69 1.07
C ASP A 556 -21.88 -22.02 0.42
N LEU A 557 -21.18 -21.23 1.23
CA LEU A 557 -20.05 -20.41 0.76
C LEU A 557 -18.88 -21.25 0.24
N LEU A 558 -18.68 -22.48 0.74
CA LEU A 558 -17.61 -23.33 0.26
C LEU A 558 -17.96 -23.93 -1.10
N ALA A 559 -19.21 -24.37 -1.28
CA ALA A 559 -19.69 -24.84 -2.58
C ALA A 559 -19.68 -23.70 -3.62
N GLU A 560 -20.14 -22.50 -3.24
CA GLU A 560 -20.11 -21.32 -4.12
C GLU A 560 -18.68 -20.89 -4.46
N ALA A 561 -17.74 -20.93 -3.50
CA ALA A 561 -16.34 -20.65 -3.78
C ALA A 561 -15.73 -21.66 -4.77
N LYS A 562 -15.99 -22.96 -4.60
CA LYS A 562 -15.54 -24.00 -5.54
C LYS A 562 -16.10 -23.77 -6.94
N PHE A 563 -17.40 -23.50 -7.04
CA PHE A 563 -18.03 -23.17 -8.32
C PHE A 563 -17.40 -21.93 -8.95
N PHE A 564 -17.25 -20.84 -8.18
CA PHE A 564 -16.69 -19.59 -8.68
C PHE A 564 -15.26 -19.77 -9.21
N TYR A 565 -14.42 -20.47 -8.46
CA TYR A 565 -13.03 -20.71 -8.85
C TYR A 565 -12.92 -21.62 -10.07
N ASP A 566 -13.70 -22.70 -10.14
CA ASP A 566 -13.71 -23.60 -11.30
C ASP A 566 -14.20 -22.85 -12.55
N LYS A 567 -15.35 -22.17 -12.43
CA LYS A 567 -16.03 -21.50 -13.53
C LYS A 567 -15.25 -20.30 -14.10
N PHE A 568 -14.77 -19.42 -13.23
CA PHE A 568 -14.21 -18.11 -13.62
C PHE A 568 -12.69 -18.07 -13.63
N TYR A 569 -12.03 -18.88 -12.81
CA TYR A 569 -10.56 -18.97 -12.78
C TYR A 569 -10.02 -20.24 -13.45
N GLY A 570 -10.83 -21.28 -13.62
CA GLY A 570 -10.36 -22.60 -14.06
C GLY A 570 -9.40 -23.23 -13.05
N LEU A 571 -9.65 -23.00 -11.76
CA LEU A 571 -8.85 -23.47 -10.64
C LEU A 571 -9.72 -24.20 -9.63
N ASP A 572 -9.17 -25.22 -8.96
CA ASP A 572 -9.83 -25.80 -7.79
C ASP A 572 -9.60 -24.93 -6.55
N PHE A 573 -10.64 -24.72 -5.76
CA PHE A 573 -10.55 -23.96 -4.51
C PHE A 573 -10.30 -24.89 -3.33
N SER A 574 -9.21 -24.63 -2.59
CA SER A 574 -8.90 -25.33 -1.35
C SER A 574 -8.69 -24.36 -0.19
N LEU A 575 -9.30 -24.68 0.96
CA LEU A 575 -9.05 -23.99 2.23
C LEU A 575 -7.62 -24.19 2.75
N SER A 576 -6.92 -25.23 2.30
CA SER A 576 -5.53 -25.49 2.70
C SER A 576 -4.51 -24.57 2.01
N ASN A 577 -4.91 -23.87 0.94
CA ASN A 577 -4.06 -22.93 0.22
C ASN A 577 -4.85 -21.66 -0.15
N PRO A 578 -5.28 -20.86 0.84
CA PRO A 578 -6.02 -19.65 0.55
C PRO A 578 -5.10 -18.59 -0.07
N ASN A 579 -5.67 -17.68 -0.86
CA ASN A 579 -4.92 -16.56 -1.44
C ASN A 579 -5.61 -15.22 -1.15
N LEU A 580 -4.87 -14.34 -0.47
CA LEU A 580 -5.24 -12.97 -0.15
C LEU A 580 -4.66 -11.94 -1.14
N SER A 581 -4.24 -12.34 -2.34
CA SER A 581 -3.95 -11.40 -3.43
C SER A 581 -5.24 -10.80 -3.97
N PHE A 582 -5.21 -9.50 -4.29
CA PHE A 582 -6.34 -8.81 -4.90
C PHE A 582 -6.60 -9.26 -6.33
N GLY A 583 -5.55 -9.25 -7.16
CA GLY A 583 -5.60 -9.57 -8.59
C GLY A 583 -5.62 -11.07 -8.83
N LYS A 584 -4.56 -11.74 -8.39
CA LYS A 584 -4.32 -13.14 -8.73
C LYS A 584 -5.16 -14.09 -7.88
N PRO A 585 -5.85 -15.09 -8.46
CA PRO A 585 -6.76 -15.97 -7.73
C PRO A 585 -6.05 -17.04 -6.88
N GLY A 586 -4.76 -17.33 -7.13
CA GLY A 586 -3.96 -18.31 -6.40
C GLY A 586 -2.46 -18.03 -6.47
N SER A 587 -1.70 -18.55 -5.50
CA SER A 587 -0.22 -18.43 -5.46
C SER A 587 0.48 -19.10 -6.64
N ASN A 588 -0.17 -20.11 -7.25
CA ASN A 588 0.31 -20.81 -8.44
C ASN A 588 -0.09 -20.15 -9.76
N PHE A 589 -0.82 -19.01 -9.73
CA PHE A 589 -1.20 -18.32 -10.94
C PHE A 589 0.03 -17.81 -11.69
N LYS A 590 0.10 -18.09 -12.99
CA LYS A 590 1.14 -17.57 -13.87
C LYS A 590 0.51 -17.07 -15.16
N TRP A 591 1.01 -15.94 -15.64
CA TRP A 591 0.73 -15.48 -17.00
C TRP A 591 1.18 -16.53 -18.00
N VAL A 592 0.38 -16.76 -19.04
CA VAL A 592 0.78 -17.63 -20.15
C VAL A 592 1.84 -16.88 -20.94
N SER A 593 3.07 -17.38 -20.93
CA SER A 593 4.14 -16.89 -21.80
C SER A 593 3.74 -17.16 -23.25
N ASN A 594 3.59 -16.10 -24.04
CA ASN A 594 3.55 -16.21 -25.50
C ASN A 594 4.97 -16.32 -26.06
#